data_AF-A0A2R7KVS7-F1
#
_entry.id   AF-A0A2R7KVS7-F1
#
_cell.length_a   1.000
_cell.length_b   1.000
_cell.length_c   1.000
_cell.angle_alpha   90.00
_cell.angle_beta   90.00
_cell.angle_gamma   90.00
#
_symmetry.space_group_name_H-M   'P 1'
#
loop_
_entity.id
_entity.type
_entity.pdbx_description
1 polymer ?
#
loop_
_entity_poly.entity_id
_entity_poly.type
_entity_poly.pdbx_seq_one_letter_code
_entity_poly.pdbx_strand_id
1 'polypeptide(L)'
;SYDMSVFKSGTISFYLQNAYVKEWIDNTMVFMEVDGVDRFWEELLALNLPDKYEKVRLTPVKTLDWGKECFVHDPSGILWHFGEFRK
;
A
#
# COMPACT_ATOMS: atom_id res chain seq x y z
N SER A 1 0.15 20.52 -18.26
CA SER A 1 0.09 19.05 -18.22
C SER A 1 0.32 18.65 -16.78
N TYR A 2 -0.63 17.99 -16.13
CA TYR A 2 -0.30 17.28 -14.88
C TYR A 2 0.10 15.89 -15.32
N ASP A 3 1.37 15.55 -15.17
CA ASP A 3 1.88 14.26 -15.63
C ASP A 3 1.26 13.15 -14.78
N MET A 4 0.53 12.24 -15.44
CA MET A 4 -0.19 11.13 -14.82
C MET A 4 0.45 9.81 -15.23
N SER A 5 0.59 8.89 -14.28
CA SER A 5 1.04 7.51 -14.53
C SER A 5 -0.01 6.53 -14.06
N VAL A 6 -0.31 5.51 -14.86
CA VAL A 6 -1.20 4.40 -14.46
C VAL A 6 -0.38 3.22 -13.98
N PHE A 7 -0.70 2.74 -12.78
CA PHE A 7 -0.17 1.49 -12.22
C PHE A 7 -1.24 0.42 -12.27
N LYS A 8 -0.85 -0.81 -12.63
CA LYS A 8 -1.75 -1.94 -12.77
C LYS A 8 -1.21 -3.15 -12.01
N SER A 9 -2.10 -3.88 -11.34
CA SER A 9 -1.82 -5.16 -10.70
C SER A 9 -3.04 -6.06 -10.87
N GLY A 10 -2.91 -7.11 -11.69
CA GLY A 10 -4.04 -7.95 -12.07
C GLY A 10 -5.18 -7.13 -12.71
N THR A 11 -6.36 -7.20 -12.10
CA THR A 11 -7.56 -6.44 -12.51
C THR A 11 -7.66 -5.05 -11.88
N ILE A 12 -6.76 -4.71 -10.96
CA ILE A 12 -6.75 -3.44 -10.23
C ILE A 12 -5.84 -2.45 -10.94
N SER A 13 -6.24 -1.19 -10.96
CA SER A 13 -5.39 -0.09 -11.42
C SER A 13 -5.69 1.20 -10.68
N PHE A 14 -4.66 2.03 -10.50
CA PHE A 14 -4.81 3.38 -10.00
C PHE A 14 -3.92 4.35 -10.78
N TYR A 15 -4.28 5.63 -10.74
CA TYR A 15 -3.47 6.70 -11.31
C TYR A 15 -2.71 7.42 -10.22
N LEU A 16 -1.45 7.74 -10.50
CA LEU A 16 -0.63 8.65 -9.70
C LEU A 16 -0.42 9.93 -10.49
N GLN A 17 -0.67 11.06 -9.84
CA GLN A 17 -0.41 12.38 -10.40
C GLN A 17 0.91 12.92 -9.87
N ASN A 18 1.67 13.63 -10.72
CA ASN A 18 2.78 14.45 -10.27
C ASN A 18 2.27 15.69 -9.51
N ALA A 19 1.84 15.48 -8.27
CA ALA A 19 1.35 16.52 -7.37
C ALA A 19 1.75 16.20 -5.91
N TYR A 20 2.14 17.23 -5.17
CA TYR A 20 2.42 17.14 -3.74
C TYR A 20 1.54 18.13 -2.98
N VAL A 21 0.48 17.61 -2.35
CA VAL A 21 -0.42 18.37 -1.47
C VAL A 21 -0.36 17.72 -0.09
N LYS A 22 0.39 18.33 0.83
CA LYS A 22 0.71 17.74 2.14
C LYS A 22 -0.53 17.29 2.91
N GLU A 23 -1.57 18.12 2.94
CA GLU A 23 -2.82 17.82 3.64
C GLU A 23 -3.48 16.54 3.10
N TRP A 24 -3.41 16.30 1.79
CA TRP A 24 -3.96 15.08 1.21
C TRP A 24 -3.08 13.88 1.54
N ILE A 25 -1.77 14.01 1.36
CA ILE A 25 -0.80 12.95 1.62
C ILE A 25 -0.92 12.43 3.06
N ASP A 26 -1.02 13.33 4.03
CA ASP A 26 -1.06 12.97 5.45
C ASP A 26 -2.41 12.34 5.88
N ASN A 27 -3.47 12.46 5.07
CA ASN A 27 -4.81 11.97 5.40
C ASN A 27 -5.34 10.91 4.42
N THR A 28 -4.59 10.57 3.37
CA THR A 28 -5.01 9.59 2.37
C THR A 28 -4.59 8.20 2.79
N MET A 29 -5.56 7.29 2.81
CA MET A 29 -5.34 5.86 2.93
C MET A 29 -5.94 5.15 1.72
N VAL A 30 -5.26 4.12 1.22
CA VAL A 30 -5.76 3.29 0.11
C VAL A 30 -5.83 1.84 0.58
N PHE A 31 -6.99 1.21 0.38
CA PHE A 31 -7.17 -0.21 0.64
C PHE A 31 -7.14 -1.01 -0.66
N MET A 32 -6.29 -2.02 -0.71
CA MET A 32 -6.22 -3.01 -1.80
C MET A 32 -6.52 -4.39 -1.23
N GLU A 33 -7.59 -5.01 -1.71
CA GLU A 33 -7.87 -6.40 -1.39
C GLU A 33 -6.86 -7.32 -2.10
N VAL A 34 -6.30 -8.26 -1.34
CA VAL A 34 -5.38 -9.28 -1.82
C VAL A 34 -5.96 -10.67 -1.56
N ASP A 35 -5.52 -11.64 -2.34
CA ASP A 35 -5.94 -13.05 -2.26
C ASP A 35 -5.40 -13.79 -1.01
N GLY A 36 -4.35 -13.26 -0.40
CA GLY A 36 -3.64 -13.85 0.73
C GLY A 36 -2.70 -12.86 1.40
N VAL A 37 -3.08 -12.29 2.56
CA VAL A 37 -2.28 -11.26 3.25
C VAL A 37 -0.94 -11.80 3.74
N ASP A 38 -0.90 -13.04 4.23
CA ASP A 38 0.34 -13.66 4.72
C ASP A 38 1.35 -13.87 3.57
N ARG A 39 0.88 -14.34 2.40
CA ARG A 39 1.69 -14.45 1.18
C ARG A 39 2.21 -13.09 0.73
N PHE A 40 1.31 -12.10 0.66
CA PHE A 40 1.66 -10.75 0.23
C PHE A 40 2.69 -10.09 1.15
N TRP A 41 2.60 -10.37 2.45
CA TRP A 41 3.57 -9.90 3.43
C TRP A 41 4.98 -10.45 3.21
N GLU A 42 5.12 -11.75 2.91
CA GLU A 42 6.41 -12.34 2.56
C GLU A 42 7.02 -11.69 1.31
N GLU A 43 6.19 -11.40 0.30
CA GLU A 43 6.61 -10.70 -0.91
C GLU A 43 7.08 -9.26 -0.61
N LEU A 44 6.37 -8.53 0.25
CA LEU A 44 6.78 -7.19 0.69
C LEU A 44 8.13 -7.21 1.41
N LEU A 45 8.37 -8.20 2.28
CA LEU A 45 9.65 -8.35 2.97
C LEU A 45 10.79 -8.64 1.98
N ALA A 46 10.56 -9.50 0.99
CA ALA A 46 11.55 -9.85 -0.03
C ALA A 46 11.97 -8.64 -0.89
N LEU A 47 11.12 -7.63 -1.05
CA LEU A 47 11.44 -6.41 -1.77
C LEU A 47 12.46 -5.52 -1.05
N ASN A 48 12.62 -5.68 0.27
CA ASN A 48 13.49 -4.87 1.12
C ASN A 48 13.29 -3.36 0.92
N LEU A 49 12.02 -2.92 0.96
CA LEU A 49 11.65 -1.53 0.67
C LEU A 49 12.20 -0.51 1.70
N PRO A 50 12.18 -0.77 3.02
CA PRO A 50 12.70 0.18 4.00
C PRO A 50 14.19 0.52 3.80
N ASP A 51 15.00 -0.45 3.36
CA ASP A 51 16.42 -0.21 3.07
C ASP A 51 16.63 0.58 1.76
N LYS A 52 15.69 0.46 0.81
CA LYS A 52 15.75 1.13 -0.51
C LYS A 52 15.21 2.56 -0.46
N TYR A 53 14.23 2.82 0.40
CA TYR A 53 13.49 4.08 0.46
C TYR A 53 13.32 4.52 1.91
N GLU A 54 14.05 5.57 2.30
CA GLU A 54 14.14 6.06 3.68
C GLU A 54 12.78 6.29 4.37
N LYS A 55 11.75 6.71 3.62
CA LYS A 55 10.43 7.03 4.16
C LYS A 55 9.46 5.85 4.18
N VAL A 56 9.80 4.74 3.53
CA VAL A 56 8.92 3.58 3.47
C VAL A 56 8.94 2.84 4.80
N ARG A 57 7.76 2.52 5.30
CA ARG A 57 7.60 1.76 6.54
C ARG A 57 6.61 0.63 6.34
N LEU A 58 7.00 -0.57 6.71
CA LEU A 58 6.15 -1.76 6.69
C LEU A 58 5.60 -2.01 8.10
N THR A 59 4.31 -2.31 8.20
CA THR A 59 3.69 -2.80 9.44
C THR A 59 3.21 -4.22 9.22
N PRO A 60 3.62 -5.19 10.07
CA PRO A 60 3.26 -6.59 9.92
C PRO A 60 1.75 -6.86 9.91
N VAL A 61 1.41 -8.06 9.45
CA VAL A 61 0.05 -8.58 9.42
C VAL A 61 -0.63 -8.44 10.78
N LYS A 62 -1.86 -7.92 10.76
CA LYS A 62 -2.80 -7.90 11.88
C LYS A 62 -4.01 -8.74 11.51
N THR A 63 -4.44 -9.57 12.44
CA THR A 63 -5.72 -10.28 12.35
C THR A 63 -6.76 -9.52 13.14
N LEU A 64 -7.86 -9.18 12.50
CA LEU A 64 -8.98 -8.43 13.05
C LEU A 64 -10.25 -9.28 12.96
N ASP A 65 -11.34 -8.79 13.55
CA ASP A 65 -12.66 -9.42 13.53
C ASP A 65 -13.26 -9.53 12.12
N TRP A 66 -12.95 -8.59 11.23
CA TRP A 66 -13.42 -8.57 9.83
C TRP A 66 -12.50 -9.29 8.83
N GLY A 67 -11.23 -9.54 9.17
CA GLY A 67 -10.24 -9.98 8.18
C GLY A 67 -8.80 -9.97 8.69
N LYS A 68 -7.85 -9.91 7.76
CA LYS A 68 -6.45 -9.60 8.03
C LYS A 68 -5.98 -8.45 7.17
N GLU A 69 -4.96 -7.74 7.61
CA GLU A 69 -4.29 -6.72 6.80
C GLU A 69 -2.84 -6.51 7.22
N CYS A 70 -2.00 -6.09 6.28
CA CYS A 70 -0.68 -5.50 6.54
C CYS A 70 -0.61 -4.11 5.89
N PHE A 71 0.42 -3.33 6.25
CA PHE A 71 0.46 -1.91 5.87
C PHE A 71 1.80 -1.50 5.28
N VAL A 72 1.73 -0.56 4.35
CA VAL A 72 2.89 0.12 3.77
C VAL A 72 2.64 1.62 3.83
N HIS A 73 3.50 2.38 4.50
CA HIS A 73 3.63 3.80 4.19
C HIS A 73 4.54 3.91 2.97
N ASP A 74 4.03 4.50 1.90
CA ASP A 74 4.80 4.66 0.66
C ASP A 74 5.83 5.82 0.78
N PRO A 75 6.71 6.03 -0.23
CA PRO A 75 7.72 7.10 -0.17
C PRO A 75 7.13 8.51 -0.04
N SER A 76 5.89 8.72 -0.48
CA SER A 76 5.19 10.00 -0.40
C SER A 76 4.52 10.21 0.96
N GLY A 77 4.20 9.13 1.68
CA GLY A 77 3.59 9.15 3.01
C GLY A 77 2.17 8.58 3.05
N ILE A 78 1.59 8.21 1.90
CA ILE A 78 0.25 7.61 1.82
C ILE A 78 0.28 6.24 2.51
N LEU A 79 -0.73 5.96 3.31
CA LEU A 79 -0.87 4.68 4.00
C LEU A 79 -1.66 3.69 3.13
N TRP A 80 -1.00 2.63 2.71
CA TRP A 80 -1.60 1.51 2.01
C TRP A 80 -1.97 0.42 2.99
N HIS A 81 -3.19 -0.09 2.86
CA HIS A 81 -3.70 -1.28 3.50
C HIS A 81 -3.79 -2.39 2.45
N PHE A 82 -3.16 -3.52 2.72
CA PHE A 82 -3.31 -4.73 1.93
C PHE A 82 -4.02 -5.76 2.77
N GLY A 83 -5.28 -6.05 2.43
CA GLY A 83 -6.17 -6.81 3.30
C GLY A 83 -6.91 -7.94 2.59
N GLU A 84 -7.38 -8.90 3.39
CA GLU A 84 -8.28 -9.98 2.97
C GLU A 84 -9.48 -10.02 3.93
N PHE A 85 -10.68 -10.16 3.40
CA PHE A 85 -11.89 -10.31 4.22
C PHE A 85 -12.05 -11.75 4.69
N ARG A 86 -12.62 -11.94 5.89
CA ARG A 86 -13.09 -13.27 6.32
C ARG A 86 -14.17 -13.75 5.34
N LYS A 87 -14.09 -15.03 4.98
CA LYS A 87 -15.09 -15.72 4.17
C LYS A 87 -16.24 -16.21 5.03
#